data_AF-A0A8X6VLG4-F1
#
_entry.id   AF-A0A8X6VLG4-F1
#
_cell.length_a   1.000
_cell.length_b   1.000
_cell.length_c   1.000
_cell.angle_alpha   90.00
_cell.angle_beta   90.00
_cell.angle_gamma   90.00
#
_symmetry.space_group_name_H-M   'P 1'
#
loop_
_entity.id
_entity.type
_entity.pdbx_description
1 polymer ?
#
loop_
_entity_poly.entity_id
_entity_poly.type
_entity_poly.pdbx_seq_one_letter_code
_entity_poly.pdbx_strand_id
1 'polypeptide(L)'
;MASKRKHSTLTLKDKLEVLKRLDKGEGVTKLATEFNVGKATICDWRKNRRKLEQYCANSSGETQKTDRQQSNRCTIKLIMRFIFGLPRKEDGETAEFLTDDDIAAAVTQEPMEEEGSDDETQCDKKDVVPHAYGAAALDLALRYLEQQPDTTPADVLFMRRWRNYASSKRLSLLRQKKITELM
;
A
#
# COMPACT_ATOMS: atom_id res chain seq x y z
N MET A 1 -27.86 12.94 30.48
CA MET A 1 -27.37 12.95 29.08
C MET A 1 -26.70 11.63 28.75
N ALA A 2 -26.91 11.07 27.56
CA ALA A 2 -26.23 9.84 27.13
C ALA A 2 -24.84 10.18 26.55
N SER A 3 -23.77 9.67 27.17
CA SER A 3 -22.41 9.91 26.67
C SER A 3 -22.17 9.20 25.34
N LYS A 4 -21.65 9.93 24.35
CA LYS A 4 -21.36 9.40 23.01
C LYS A 4 -20.13 8.50 23.09
N ARG A 5 -20.33 7.19 22.88
CA ARG A 5 -19.25 6.18 22.95
C ARG A 5 -18.13 6.53 21.97
N LYS A 6 -16.88 6.43 22.43
CA LYS A 6 -15.69 6.51 21.57
C LYS A 6 -15.67 5.31 20.61
N HIS A 7 -15.13 5.50 19.40
CA HIS A 7 -14.97 4.42 18.43
C HIS A 7 -13.71 3.59 18.75
N SER A 8 -13.86 2.30 19.01
CA SER A 8 -12.75 1.36 19.23
C SER A 8 -12.31 0.71 17.91
N THR A 9 -11.02 0.89 17.57
CA THR A 9 -10.41 0.28 16.37
C THR A 9 -9.80 -1.06 16.74
N LEU A 10 -10.54 -2.14 16.52
CA LEU A 10 -10.08 -3.52 16.77
C LEU A 10 -9.57 -4.19 15.49
N THR A 11 -8.56 -5.04 15.62
CA THR A 11 -7.93 -5.77 14.51
C THR A 11 -8.84 -6.90 13.98
N LEU A 12 -8.40 -7.59 12.93
CA LEU A 12 -9.07 -8.81 12.45
C LEU A 12 -8.89 -9.99 13.41
N LYS A 13 -7.74 -10.07 14.10
CA LYS A 13 -7.44 -11.17 15.05
C LYS A 13 -8.36 -11.10 16.28
N ASP A 14 -8.55 -9.92 16.85
CA ASP A 14 -9.40 -9.71 18.03
C ASP A 14 -10.85 -10.11 17.77
N LYS A 15 -11.37 -9.77 16.57
CA LYS A 15 -12.73 -10.11 16.15
C LYS A 15 -12.93 -11.62 16.01
N LEU A 16 -11.91 -12.35 15.56
CA LEU A 16 -11.93 -13.81 15.49
C LEU A 16 -11.79 -14.46 16.88
N GLU A 17 -11.01 -13.88 17.79
CA GLU A 17 -10.92 -14.38 19.17
C GLU A 17 -12.26 -14.21 19.91
N VAL A 18 -12.92 -13.05 19.76
CA VAL A 18 -14.30 -12.86 20.25
C VAL A 18 -15.25 -13.93 19.68
N LEU A 19 -15.15 -14.24 18.38
CA LEU A 19 -16.01 -15.28 17.77
C LEU A 19 -15.73 -16.68 18.32
N LYS A 20 -14.46 -17.08 18.52
CA LYS A 20 -14.10 -18.34 19.19
C LYS A 20 -14.65 -18.41 20.62
N ARG A 21 -14.64 -17.30 21.36
CA ARG A 21 -15.17 -17.23 22.72
C ARG A 21 -16.70 -17.33 22.76
N LEU A 22 -17.40 -16.77 21.77
CA LEU A 22 -18.84 -17.04 21.60
C LEU A 22 -19.13 -18.54 21.37
N ASP A 23 -18.29 -19.24 20.61
CA ASP A 23 -18.47 -20.68 20.36
C ASP A 23 -18.25 -21.53 21.63
N LYS A 24 -17.35 -21.09 22.52
CA LYS A 24 -17.17 -21.66 23.87
C LYS A 24 -18.34 -21.36 24.83
N GLY A 25 -19.36 -20.63 24.38
CA GLY A 25 -20.53 -20.25 25.19
C GLY A 25 -20.34 -19.02 26.06
N GLU A 26 -19.29 -18.21 25.85
CA GLU A 26 -19.07 -17.00 26.66
C GLU A 26 -20.16 -15.94 26.40
N GLY A 27 -20.75 -15.45 27.49
CA GLY A 27 -21.85 -14.49 27.43
C GLY A 27 -21.43 -13.15 26.82
N VAL A 28 -22.14 -12.73 25.77
CA VAL A 28 -21.92 -11.47 24.99
C VAL A 28 -21.72 -10.22 25.87
N THR A 29 -22.34 -10.17 27.06
CA THR A 29 -22.14 -9.07 28.03
C THR A 29 -20.70 -8.96 28.53
N LYS A 30 -20.00 -10.09 28.80
CA LYS A 30 -18.61 -10.11 29.30
C LYS A 30 -17.63 -9.61 28.23
N LEU A 31 -17.77 -10.16 27.02
CA LEU A 31 -16.94 -9.79 25.87
C LEU A 31 -17.17 -8.33 25.43
N ALA A 32 -18.37 -7.79 25.61
CA ALA A 32 -18.66 -6.38 25.36
C ALA A 32 -17.89 -5.44 26.31
N THR A 33 -17.75 -5.82 27.59
CA THR A 33 -16.95 -5.05 28.56
C THR A 33 -15.45 -5.22 28.36
N GLU A 34 -14.97 -6.43 28.06
CA GLU A 34 -13.54 -6.71 27.84
C GLU A 34 -13.01 -5.97 26.60
N PHE A 35 -13.62 -6.21 25.43
CA PHE A 35 -13.19 -5.61 24.17
C PHE A 35 -13.70 -4.18 23.96
N ASN A 36 -14.36 -3.58 24.96
CA ASN A 36 -14.88 -2.21 24.93
C ASN A 36 -15.73 -1.92 23.67
N VAL A 37 -16.72 -2.78 23.41
CA VAL A 37 -17.63 -2.70 22.26
C VAL A 37 -19.09 -2.86 22.65
N GLY A 38 -19.99 -2.34 21.81
CA GLY A 38 -21.42 -2.54 22.02
C GLY A 38 -21.83 -4.00 21.81
N LYS A 39 -22.78 -4.50 22.60
CA LYS A 39 -23.38 -5.84 22.42
C LYS A 39 -23.88 -6.05 20.98
N ALA A 40 -24.42 -5.01 20.36
CA ALA A 40 -24.82 -5.00 18.94
C ALA A 40 -23.65 -5.31 17.99
N THR A 41 -22.49 -4.69 18.21
CA THR A 41 -21.26 -4.90 17.42
C THR A 41 -20.81 -6.36 17.44
N ILE A 42 -20.88 -7.02 18.61
CA ILE A 42 -20.59 -8.46 18.74
C ILE A 42 -21.63 -9.31 17.99
N CYS A 43 -22.93 -8.97 18.13
CA CYS A 43 -23.99 -9.63 17.35
C CYS A 43 -23.79 -9.48 15.84
N ASP A 44 -23.28 -8.34 15.37
CA ASP A 44 -23.03 -8.08 13.95
C ASP A 44 -21.76 -8.75 13.44
N TRP A 45 -20.74 -8.96 14.27
CA TRP A 45 -19.63 -9.87 13.96
C TRP A 45 -20.11 -11.32 13.85
N ARG A 46 -21.00 -11.77 14.74
CA ARG A 46 -21.60 -13.12 14.68
C ARG A 46 -22.38 -13.33 13.37
N LYS A 47 -23.13 -12.32 12.89
CA LYS A 47 -23.79 -12.35 11.57
C LYS A 47 -22.79 -12.36 10.41
N ASN A 48 -21.73 -11.55 10.48
CA ASN A 48 -20.74 -11.40 9.39
C ASN A 48 -19.56 -12.37 9.48
N ARG A 49 -19.65 -13.40 10.34
CA ARG A 49 -18.58 -14.36 10.66
C ARG A 49 -17.84 -14.88 9.43
N ARG A 50 -18.56 -15.46 8.46
CA ARG A 50 -17.99 -16.01 7.21
C ARG A 50 -17.14 -15.00 6.43
N LYS A 51 -17.51 -13.70 6.47
CA LYS A 51 -16.73 -12.64 5.82
C LYS A 51 -15.44 -12.34 6.59
N LEU A 52 -15.51 -12.27 7.92
CA LEU A 52 -14.34 -12.06 8.79
C LEU A 52 -13.33 -13.20 8.66
N GLU A 53 -13.82 -14.44 8.57
CA GLU A 53 -13.00 -15.64 8.32
C GLU A 53 -12.36 -15.59 6.93
N GLN A 54 -13.11 -15.23 5.87
CA GLN A 54 -12.56 -15.06 4.53
C GLN A 54 -11.50 -13.95 4.44
N TYR A 55 -11.71 -12.80 5.10
CA TYR A 55 -10.69 -11.74 5.17
C TYR A 55 -9.41 -12.18 5.89
N CYS A 56 -9.51 -13.08 6.87
CA CYS A 56 -8.35 -13.65 7.54
C CYS A 56 -7.61 -14.66 6.64
N ALA A 57 -8.34 -15.58 5.99
CA ALA A 57 -7.76 -16.53 5.04
C ALA A 57 -7.01 -15.81 3.91
N ASN A 58 -7.63 -14.77 3.33
CA ASN A 58 -7.05 -13.94 2.27
C ASN A 58 -5.94 -12.98 2.75
N SER A 59 -5.60 -13.00 4.05
CA SER A 59 -4.44 -12.31 4.63
C SER A 59 -3.28 -13.24 5.01
N SER A 60 -3.46 -14.55 4.84
CA SER A 60 -2.47 -15.60 5.18
C SER A 60 -2.14 -16.52 3.99
N GLY A 61 -3.09 -16.73 3.07
CA GLY A 61 -2.86 -17.33 1.76
C GLY A 61 -2.97 -16.29 0.65
N GLU A 62 -2.47 -16.63 -0.55
CA GLU A 62 -2.36 -15.72 -1.70
C GLU A 62 -3.66 -14.98 -2.02
N THR A 63 -3.52 -13.74 -2.51
CA THR A 63 -4.63 -12.83 -2.75
C THR A 63 -5.70 -13.44 -3.67
N GLN A 64 -6.85 -13.82 -3.11
CA GLN A 64 -8.09 -13.99 -3.86
C GLN A 64 -8.47 -12.62 -4.43
N LYS A 65 -8.01 -12.34 -5.66
CA LYS A 65 -8.33 -11.11 -6.37
C LYS A 65 -9.84 -11.02 -6.53
N THR A 66 -10.39 -9.87 -6.15
CA THR A 66 -11.69 -9.48 -6.70
C THR A 66 -11.56 -9.32 -8.22
N ASP A 67 -12.65 -9.53 -8.97
CA ASP A 67 -12.66 -9.39 -10.43
C ASP A 67 -12.12 -8.00 -10.89
N ARG A 68 -12.48 -6.96 -10.12
CA ARG A 68 -11.97 -5.58 -10.27
C ARG A 68 -10.45 -5.45 -10.14
N GLN A 69 -9.77 -6.36 -9.45
CA GLN A 69 -8.30 -6.46 -9.39
C GLN A 69 -7.71 -7.36 -10.48
N GLN A 70 -8.46 -8.33 -11.01
CA GLN A 70 -8.03 -9.14 -12.15
C GLN A 70 -7.93 -8.24 -13.40
N SER A 71 -8.98 -7.46 -13.72
CA SER A 71 -8.97 -6.50 -14.84
C SER A 71 -7.83 -5.48 -14.73
N ASN A 72 -7.64 -4.87 -13.55
CA ASN A 72 -6.51 -3.96 -13.32
C ASN A 72 -5.14 -4.64 -13.42
N ARG A 73 -5.01 -5.94 -13.10
CA ARG A 73 -3.75 -6.69 -13.29
C ARG A 73 -3.49 -7.02 -14.77
N CYS A 74 -4.53 -7.09 -15.61
CA CYS A 74 -4.39 -7.20 -17.07
C CYS A 74 -3.82 -5.90 -17.66
N THR A 75 -4.46 -4.76 -17.37
CA THR A 75 -4.00 -3.45 -17.90
C THR A 75 -2.63 -3.06 -17.37
N ILE A 76 -2.34 -3.29 -16.08
CA ILE A 76 -0.99 -3.09 -15.52
C ILE A 76 0.03 -4.03 -16.19
N LYS A 77 -0.30 -5.30 -16.50
CA LYS A 77 0.61 -6.18 -17.27
C LYS A 77 0.88 -5.65 -18.67
N LEU A 78 -0.13 -5.14 -19.39
CA LEU A 78 0.08 -4.54 -20.72
C LEU A 78 0.95 -3.30 -20.63
N ILE A 79 0.63 -2.37 -19.73
CA ILE A 79 1.36 -1.11 -19.55
C ILE A 79 2.81 -1.38 -19.14
N MET A 80 3.06 -2.30 -18.21
CA MET A 80 4.42 -2.67 -17.77
C MET A 80 5.23 -3.33 -18.89
N ARG A 81 4.58 -4.13 -19.75
CA ARG A 81 5.20 -4.72 -20.95
C ARG A 81 5.47 -3.68 -22.05
N PHE A 82 4.67 -2.63 -22.16
CA PHE A 82 4.85 -1.55 -23.14
C PHE A 82 5.90 -0.50 -22.70
N ILE A 83 5.99 -0.19 -21.40
CA ILE A 83 6.91 0.83 -20.87
C ILE A 83 8.34 0.29 -20.73
N PHE A 84 8.52 -0.93 -20.22
CA PHE A 84 9.86 -1.45 -19.90
C PHE A 84 10.51 -2.28 -21.01
N GLY A 85 9.80 -2.58 -22.11
CA GLY A 85 10.35 -3.30 -23.26
C GLY A 85 10.99 -4.66 -22.92
N LEU A 86 10.61 -5.27 -21.79
CA LEU A 86 11.33 -6.40 -21.20
C LEU A 86 11.46 -7.55 -22.20
N PRO A 87 12.69 -8.00 -22.53
CA PRO A 87 12.87 -9.16 -23.38
C PRO A 87 12.23 -10.38 -22.71
N ARG A 88 11.74 -11.30 -23.55
CA ARG A 88 11.42 -12.65 -23.11
C ARG A 88 12.71 -13.22 -22.51
N LYS A 89 12.70 -13.59 -21.22
CA LYS A 89 13.68 -14.56 -20.72
C LYS A 89 13.42 -15.84 -21.48
N GLU A 90 14.36 -16.25 -22.32
CA GLU A 90 14.44 -17.60 -22.84
C GLU A 90 15.21 -18.44 -21.82
N ASP A 91 14.92 -19.73 -21.76
CA ASP A 91 15.22 -20.55 -20.59
C ASP A 91 16.59 -21.20 -20.69
N GLY A 92 17.49 -20.88 -19.75
CA GLY A 92 18.71 -21.65 -19.50
C GLY A 92 20.02 -20.86 -19.54
N GLU A 93 20.40 -20.32 -18.38
CA GLU A 93 21.81 -20.04 -18.03
C GLU A 93 22.02 -20.50 -16.59
N THR A 94 23.13 -21.20 -16.34
CA THR A 94 23.40 -21.86 -15.06
C THR A 94 23.78 -20.86 -13.99
N ALA A 95 23.34 -21.10 -12.74
CA ALA A 95 23.88 -20.39 -11.59
C ALA A 95 25.33 -20.82 -11.37
N GLU A 96 26.27 -20.00 -11.84
CA GLU A 96 27.69 -20.15 -11.52
C GLU A 96 27.86 -19.90 -10.02
N PHE A 97 28.39 -20.90 -9.32
CA PHE A 97 28.73 -20.78 -7.90
C PHE A 97 30.06 -20.06 -7.80
N LEU A 98 30.06 -18.86 -7.21
CA LEU A 98 31.29 -18.17 -6.82
C LEU A 98 32.12 -19.09 -5.92
N THR A 99 33.38 -19.29 -6.28
CA THR A 99 34.32 -20.14 -5.55
C THR A 99 34.99 -19.38 -4.41
N ASP A 100 35.38 -20.08 -3.34
CA ASP A 100 35.85 -19.47 -2.09
C ASP A 100 37.06 -18.52 -2.26
N ASP A 101 37.87 -18.73 -3.31
CA ASP A 101 39.02 -17.87 -3.67
C ASP A 101 38.59 -16.42 -4.01
N ASP A 102 37.42 -16.21 -4.62
CA ASP A 102 36.88 -14.87 -4.94
C ASP A 102 36.53 -14.09 -3.66
N ILE A 103 36.14 -14.80 -2.59
CA ILE A 103 35.78 -14.22 -1.30
C ILE A 103 37.04 -13.77 -0.55
N ALA A 104 38.14 -14.52 -0.65
CA ALA A 104 39.40 -14.19 0.02
C ALA A 104 40.00 -12.85 -0.47
N ALA A 105 39.90 -12.57 -1.77
CA ALA A 105 40.44 -11.34 -2.38
C ALA A 105 39.76 -10.05 -1.86
N ALA A 106 38.51 -10.12 -1.38
CA ALA A 106 37.77 -8.97 -0.87
C ALA A 106 38.23 -8.52 0.55
N VAL A 107 39.04 -9.32 1.24
CA VAL A 107 39.41 -9.11 2.66
C VAL A 107 40.70 -8.28 2.82
N THR A 108 41.46 -8.03 1.73
CA THR A 108 42.82 -7.48 1.78
C THR A 108 42.95 -5.99 1.40
N GLN A 109 41.97 -5.16 1.79
CA GLN A 109 42.10 -3.69 1.69
C GLN A 109 42.13 -3.07 3.10
N GLU A 110 43.24 -2.40 3.41
CA GLU A 110 43.46 -1.70 4.69
C GLU A 110 42.66 -0.37 4.77
N PRO A 111 42.32 0.11 5.97
CA PRO A 111 41.45 1.28 6.16
C PRO A 111 42.17 2.61 5.89
N MET A 112 41.40 3.66 5.62
CA MET A 112 41.86 5.05 5.54
C MET A 112 40.86 5.99 6.23
N GLU A 113 41.38 6.96 7.00
CA GLU A 113 40.66 7.74 8.02
C GLU A 113 41.14 9.22 8.01
N GLU A 114 40.44 10.22 8.56
CA GLU A 114 39.12 10.20 9.20
C GLU A 114 37.99 10.47 8.17
N GLU A 115 37.20 11.55 8.07
CA GLU A 115 37.04 12.84 8.77
C GLU A 115 35.51 13.18 8.75
N GLY A 116 34.98 13.89 9.75
CA GLY A 116 33.55 13.84 10.10
C GLY A 116 32.71 15.10 9.84
N SER A 117 31.41 14.91 9.61
CA SER A 117 30.38 15.91 9.92
C SER A 117 29.02 15.23 10.14
N ASP A 118 28.44 15.43 11.32
CA ASP A 118 27.22 14.78 11.81
C ASP A 118 25.99 15.69 11.65
N ASP A 119 24.97 15.21 10.93
CA ASP A 119 23.56 15.62 11.08
C ASP A 119 22.64 14.53 10.48
N GLU A 120 21.88 13.83 11.33
CA GLU A 120 21.09 12.68 10.91
C GLU A 120 19.77 13.06 10.21
N THR A 121 19.62 12.72 8.92
CA THR A 121 18.32 12.27 8.38
C THR A 121 18.50 11.28 7.22
N GLN A 122 18.78 10.00 7.52
CA GLN A 122 18.79 8.95 6.50
C GLN A 122 17.36 8.57 6.06
N CYS A 123 16.78 9.42 5.21
CA CYS A 123 15.52 9.13 4.54
C CYS A 123 15.72 8.03 3.48
N ASP A 124 14.93 6.94 3.57
CA ASP A 124 14.83 5.90 2.55
C ASP A 124 14.65 6.49 1.13
N LYS A 125 15.71 6.48 0.32
CA LYS A 125 15.66 6.89 -1.10
C LYS A 125 15.00 5.83 -1.98
N LYS A 126 13.75 5.48 -1.67
CA LYS A 126 12.81 4.84 -2.60
C LYS A 126 12.52 5.84 -3.72
N ASP A 127 12.47 5.42 -4.98
CA ASP A 127 12.40 6.32 -6.14
C ASP A 127 11.16 7.22 -6.17
N VAL A 128 11.28 8.43 -5.61
CA VAL A 128 10.18 9.40 -5.53
C VAL A 128 9.96 10.03 -6.90
N VAL A 129 9.05 9.46 -7.69
CA VAL A 129 8.63 10.00 -9.00
C VAL A 129 8.32 11.50 -8.88
N PRO A 130 9.06 12.39 -9.56
CA PRO A 130 8.87 13.83 -9.43
C PRO A 130 7.44 14.25 -9.78
N HIS A 131 6.85 15.17 -9.00
CA HIS A 131 5.44 15.58 -9.18
C HIS A 131 5.13 16.14 -10.57
N ALA A 132 6.12 16.67 -11.29
CA ALA A 132 5.97 17.08 -12.69
C ALA A 132 5.76 15.87 -13.63
N TYR A 133 6.55 14.80 -13.46
CA TYR A 133 6.42 13.56 -14.23
C TYR A 133 5.10 12.84 -13.93
N GLY A 134 4.74 12.76 -12.64
CA GLY A 134 3.44 12.19 -12.22
C GLY A 134 2.23 12.95 -12.78
N ALA A 135 2.29 14.29 -12.87
CA ALA A 135 1.25 15.07 -13.52
C ALA A 135 1.18 14.81 -15.04
N ALA A 136 2.31 14.82 -15.74
CA ALA A 136 2.37 14.57 -17.18
C ALA A 136 1.85 13.16 -17.55
N ALA A 137 2.18 12.14 -16.75
CA ALA A 137 1.66 10.78 -16.93
C ALA A 137 0.14 10.70 -16.78
N LEU A 138 -0.45 11.44 -15.81
CA LEU A 138 -1.89 11.50 -15.61
C LEU A 138 -2.61 12.28 -16.74
N ASP A 139 -2.01 13.36 -17.26
CA ASP A 139 -2.52 14.08 -18.43
C ASP A 139 -2.40 13.29 -19.74
N LEU A 140 -1.47 12.32 -19.83
CA LEU A 140 -1.41 11.36 -20.95
C LEU A 140 -2.47 10.27 -20.80
N ALA A 141 -2.60 9.68 -19.62
CA ALA A 141 -3.61 8.66 -19.33
C ALA A 141 -5.05 9.17 -19.51
N LEU A 142 -5.31 10.44 -19.17
CA LEU A 142 -6.59 11.11 -19.44
C LEU A 142 -6.90 11.17 -20.94
N ARG A 143 -5.96 11.65 -21.76
CA ARG A 143 -6.13 11.75 -23.21
C ARG A 143 -6.34 10.37 -23.87
N TYR A 144 -5.67 9.34 -23.37
CA TYR A 144 -5.88 7.97 -23.85
C TYR A 144 -7.29 7.45 -23.53
N LEU A 145 -7.81 7.68 -22.31
CA LEU A 145 -9.16 7.26 -21.92
C LEU A 145 -10.24 8.04 -22.65
N GLU A 146 -10.05 9.35 -22.87
CA GLU A 146 -10.98 10.19 -23.63
C GLU A 146 -11.04 9.80 -25.13
N GLN A 147 -10.19 8.88 -25.60
CA GLN A 147 -10.20 8.31 -26.96
C GLN A 147 -10.81 6.90 -27.07
N GLN A 148 -11.02 6.17 -25.97
CA GLN A 148 -11.60 4.82 -26.06
C GLN A 148 -13.14 4.86 -26.13
N PRO A 149 -13.79 4.06 -27.01
CA PRO A 149 -15.25 4.05 -27.13
C PRO A 149 -15.96 3.52 -25.88
N ASP A 150 -15.32 2.61 -25.14
CA ASP A 150 -15.89 1.93 -23.97
C ASP A 150 -15.62 2.66 -22.64
N THR A 151 -14.98 3.84 -22.66
CA THR A 151 -14.65 4.60 -21.44
C THR A 151 -15.91 5.05 -20.70
N THR A 152 -16.09 4.59 -19.47
CA THR A 152 -17.18 5.06 -18.61
C THR A 152 -16.87 6.47 -18.07
N PRO A 153 -17.83 7.43 -18.03
CA PRO A 153 -17.58 8.77 -17.48
C PRO A 153 -17.01 8.80 -16.06
N ALA A 154 -17.28 7.76 -15.26
CA ALA A 154 -16.70 7.56 -13.94
C ALA A 154 -15.17 7.46 -13.95
N ASP A 155 -14.57 6.84 -14.97
CA ASP A 155 -13.12 6.64 -15.06
C ASP A 155 -12.40 7.94 -15.47
N VAL A 156 -13.02 8.72 -16.37
CA VAL A 156 -12.58 10.08 -16.70
C VAL A 156 -12.61 10.97 -15.45
N LEU A 157 -13.71 10.93 -14.68
CA LEU A 157 -13.82 11.68 -13.42
C LEU A 157 -12.80 11.22 -12.36
N PHE A 158 -12.53 9.91 -12.27
CA PHE A 158 -11.51 9.34 -11.38
C PHE A 158 -10.10 9.84 -11.76
N MET A 159 -9.72 9.76 -13.02
CA MET A 159 -8.40 10.24 -13.48
C MET A 159 -8.26 11.76 -13.35
N ARG A 160 -9.32 12.54 -13.64
CA ARG A 160 -9.33 14.00 -13.41
C ARG A 160 -9.13 14.33 -11.92
N ARG A 161 -9.71 13.54 -11.01
CA ARG A 161 -9.48 13.67 -9.56
C ARG A 161 -8.02 13.39 -9.17
N TRP A 162 -7.38 12.36 -9.73
CA TRP A 162 -5.97 12.06 -9.46
C TRP A 162 -5.02 13.12 -10.01
N ARG A 163 -5.24 13.61 -11.25
CA ARG A 163 -4.46 14.72 -11.81
C ARG A 163 -4.59 15.98 -10.95
N ASN A 164 -5.80 16.29 -10.50
CA ASN A 164 -6.03 17.45 -9.64
C ASN A 164 -5.32 17.28 -8.28
N TYR A 165 -5.32 16.08 -7.69
CA TYR A 165 -4.54 15.77 -6.48
C TYR A 165 -3.02 15.97 -6.68
N ALA A 166 -2.45 15.44 -7.76
CA ALA A 166 -1.04 15.61 -8.10
C ALA A 166 -0.68 17.09 -8.33
N SER A 167 -1.55 17.84 -9.02
CA SER A 167 -1.41 19.28 -9.22
C SER A 167 -1.47 20.07 -7.91
N SER A 168 -2.39 19.74 -7.00
CA SER A 168 -2.47 20.35 -5.67
C SER A 168 -1.21 20.07 -4.84
N LYS A 169 -0.62 18.87 -4.94
CA LYS A 169 0.66 18.54 -4.30
C LYS A 169 1.82 19.35 -4.90
N ARG A 170 1.92 19.44 -6.23
CA ARG A 170 2.92 20.29 -6.92
C ARG A 170 2.81 21.76 -6.50
N LEU A 171 1.60 22.30 -6.40
CA LEU A 171 1.36 23.68 -5.95
C LEU A 171 1.60 23.89 -4.45
N SER A 172 1.49 22.84 -3.62
CA SER A 172 1.71 22.95 -2.17
C SER A 172 3.16 23.28 -1.80
N LEU A 173 4.13 22.88 -2.64
CA LEU A 173 5.55 23.24 -2.52
C LEU A 173 5.85 24.70 -2.93
N LEU A 174 4.93 25.34 -3.66
CA LEU A 174 5.04 26.73 -4.13
C LEU A 174 4.27 27.72 -3.25
N ARG A 175 3.68 27.26 -2.12
CA ARG A 175 3.08 28.16 -1.14
C ARG A 175 4.19 28.80 -0.32
N GLN A 176 4.44 30.08 -0.64
CA GLN A 176 5.29 31.05 0.07
C GLN A 176 5.52 30.68 1.54
N LYS A 177 6.80 30.47 1.91
CA LYS A 177 7.23 30.34 3.31
C LYS A 177 6.68 31.50 4.13
N LYS A 178 6.31 31.25 5.40
CA LYS A 178 5.91 32.34 6.28
C LYS A 178 7.10 33.26 6.51
N ILE A 179 6.84 34.55 6.72
CA ILE A 179 7.86 35.55 7.08
C ILE A 179 8.58 35.15 8.39
N THR A 180 7.92 34.35 9.25
CA THR A 180 8.48 33.73 10.47
C THR A 180 9.51 32.61 10.22
N GLU A 181 9.86 32.31 8.95
CA GLU A 181 10.97 31.43 8.56
C GLU A 181 12.11 32.23 7.91
N LEU A 182 12.14 33.55 8.14
CA LEU A 182 13.05 34.51 7.50
C LEU A 182 13.60 35.59 8.47
N MET A 183 13.51 35.30 9.77
CA MET A 183 14.10 36.01 10.91
C MET A 183 14.67 34.97 11.88
#